data_AF-A0A5J6U5Z6-F1
#
_entry.id   AF-A0A5J6U5Z6-F1
#
_cell.length_a   1.000
_cell.length_b   1.000
_cell.length_c   1.000
_cell.angle_alpha   90.00
_cell.angle_beta   90.00
_cell.angle_gamma   90.00
#
_symmetry.space_group_name_H-M   'P 1'
#
loop_
_entity.id
_entity.type
_entity.pdbx_description
1 polymer ?
#
loop_
_entity_poly.entity_id
_entity_poly.type
_entity_poly.pdbx_seq_one_letter_code
_entity_poly.pdbx_strand_id
1 'polypeptide(L)'
;MEHDLTDLREVMENRSAARAPDPDLHERLRRRIRRGRRIRLGAGAAAAVLAAGVAVPVLGSTGAGPAKPERAPVLAGVPDDAFTSSGPKYGMAPLREVRYSSIVRKARVTYTPTGPDTMVEYRCDAPSKVYEVLPGGGLSGGGCDENDSFEGYRHDEEGVAVTYQAVVVPLDVDLRSVAELDRYVEEHSPAPGRWSVRIYSGECTAEACSKPSPAPRPGSRVKGLERLAEARGVPDGRGRTVSFVPSGRSVRLRVTCLDGAALALVRWGGRTDTVECEAAESLGAVLDHPVRPGERTELEIVVLPAAATAPASTDDAGVAEAMEGVEPDGTWKLEVFAR
;
A
#
# COMPACT_ATOMS: atom_id res chain seq x y z
N MET A 1 26.28 -36.87 0.99
CA MET A 1 26.63 -36.33 2.32
C MET A 1 25.32 -36.12 3.04
N GLU A 2 24.97 -37.02 3.95
CA GLU A 2 23.83 -36.86 4.85
C GLU A 2 24.28 -35.97 6.00
N HIS A 3 23.62 -34.82 6.18
CA HIS A 3 23.79 -34.01 7.37
C HIS A 3 22.90 -34.59 8.46
N ASP A 4 23.53 -35.05 9.54
CA ASP A 4 22.87 -35.60 10.72
C ASP A 4 22.10 -34.51 11.47
N LEU A 5 20.91 -34.84 11.97
CA LEU A 5 19.98 -33.92 12.64
C LEU A 5 20.56 -33.31 13.91
N THR A 6 21.61 -33.92 14.46
CA THR A 6 22.38 -33.43 15.61
C THR A 6 23.05 -32.07 15.31
N ASP A 7 23.44 -31.83 14.06
CA ASP A 7 24.18 -30.64 13.62
C ASP A 7 23.28 -29.37 13.61
N LEU A 8 21.98 -29.53 13.35
CA LEU A 8 21.02 -28.42 13.35
C LEU A 8 20.71 -27.90 14.76
N ARG A 9 20.73 -28.78 15.76
CA ARG A 9 20.46 -28.40 17.15
C ARG A 9 21.63 -27.60 17.73
N GLU A 10 22.86 -28.01 17.44
CA GLU A 10 24.06 -27.30 17.90
C GLU A 10 24.18 -25.90 17.25
N VAL A 11 23.82 -25.79 15.97
CA VAL A 11 23.77 -24.48 15.27
C VAL A 11 22.67 -23.56 15.82
N MET A 12 21.52 -24.10 16.22
CA MET A 12 20.43 -23.34 16.85
C MET A 12 20.80 -22.88 18.27
N GLU A 13 21.39 -23.77 19.08
CA GLU A 13 21.80 -23.44 20.45
C GLU A 13 22.93 -22.40 20.46
N ASN A 14 23.95 -22.54 19.59
CA ASN A 14 25.04 -21.55 19.47
C ASN A 14 24.59 -20.17 18.95
N ARG A 15 23.58 -20.11 18.08
CA ARG A 15 23.02 -18.82 17.64
C ARG A 15 22.09 -18.18 18.67
N SER A 16 21.43 -18.98 19.52
CA SER A 16 20.56 -18.48 20.59
C SER A 16 21.34 -17.93 21.79
N ALA A 17 22.53 -18.48 22.08
CA ALA A 17 23.33 -18.08 23.24
C ALA A 17 24.13 -16.77 23.03
N ALA A 18 24.33 -16.33 21.78
CA ALA A 18 25.22 -15.20 21.46
C ALA A 18 24.59 -13.79 21.60
N ARG A 19 23.33 -13.67 22.05
CA ARG A 19 22.70 -12.36 22.29
C ARG A 19 22.06 -12.33 23.67
N ALA A 20 22.64 -11.51 24.55
CA ALA A 20 21.92 -11.03 25.71
C ALA A 20 20.57 -10.46 25.25
N PRO A 21 19.44 -10.89 25.83
CA PRO A 21 18.14 -10.32 25.53
C PRO A 21 18.20 -8.80 25.72
N ASP A 22 17.79 -8.03 24.71
CA ASP A 22 17.68 -6.57 24.83
C ASP A 22 16.72 -6.28 26.00
N PRO A 23 17.18 -5.64 27.10
CA PRO A 23 16.37 -5.43 28.30
C PRO A 23 15.13 -4.57 28.01
N ASP A 24 15.13 -3.81 26.92
CA ASP A 24 14.02 -2.95 26.51
C ASP A 24 13.05 -3.64 25.53
N LEU A 25 13.32 -4.88 25.10
CA LEU A 25 12.51 -5.59 24.11
C LEU A 25 11.04 -5.70 24.55
N HIS A 26 10.81 -6.03 25.82
CA HIS A 26 9.46 -6.15 26.38
C HIS A 26 8.73 -4.81 26.44
N GLU A 27 9.45 -3.71 26.69
CA GLU A 27 8.86 -2.39 26.74
C GLU A 27 8.54 -1.86 25.34
N ARG A 28 9.44 -2.08 24.37
CA ARG A 28 9.19 -1.79 22.95
C ARG A 28 8.03 -2.61 22.41
N LEU A 29 7.94 -3.91 22.73
CA LEU A 29 6.81 -4.77 22.35
C LEU A 29 5.49 -4.30 22.99
N ARG A 30 5.48 -3.93 24.27
CA ARG A 30 4.29 -3.40 24.96
C ARG A 30 3.84 -2.06 24.35
N ARG A 31 4.76 -1.17 23.99
CA ARG A 31 4.46 0.09 23.30
C ARG A 31 3.88 -0.19 21.90
N ARG A 32 4.47 -1.14 21.14
CA ARG A 32 3.99 -1.58 19.82
C ARG A 32 2.57 -2.13 19.87
N ILE A 33 2.27 -3.01 20.82
CA ILE A 33 0.93 -3.58 21.01
C ILE A 33 -0.09 -2.51 21.41
N ARG A 34 0.28 -1.57 22.29
CA ARG A 34 -0.61 -0.44 22.66
C ARG A 34 -0.86 0.51 21.48
N ARG A 35 0.13 0.78 20.64
CA ARG A 35 0.02 1.64 19.45
C ARG A 35 -0.85 1.01 18.36
N GLY A 36 -0.63 -0.27 18.04
CA GLY A 36 -1.48 -1.03 17.11
C GLY A 36 -2.94 -1.15 17.57
N ARG A 37 -3.20 -1.16 18.88
CA ARG A 37 -4.57 -1.15 19.44
C ARG A 37 -5.22 0.25 19.37
N ARG A 38 -4.46 1.34 19.46
CA ARG A 38 -4.98 2.72 19.36
C ARG A 38 -5.35 3.12 17.94
N ILE A 39 -4.53 2.76 16.94
CA ILE A 39 -4.85 3.01 15.51
C ILE A 39 -6.15 2.29 15.12
N ARG A 40 -6.37 1.07 15.64
CA ARG A 40 -7.62 0.31 15.42
C ARG A 40 -8.84 0.86 16.18
N LEU A 41 -8.63 1.61 17.27
CA LEU A 41 -9.71 2.21 18.04
C LEU A 41 -10.05 3.63 17.54
N GLY A 42 -9.09 4.38 16.99
CA GLY A 42 -9.31 5.68 16.34
C GLY A 42 -10.17 5.58 15.08
N ALA A 43 -10.03 4.49 14.31
CA ALA A 43 -10.92 4.18 13.19
C ALA A 43 -12.34 3.71 13.60
N GLY A 44 -12.60 3.50 14.90
CA GLY A 44 -13.85 2.92 15.41
C GLY A 44 -14.64 3.81 16.38
N ALA A 45 -14.22 5.05 16.65
CA ALA A 45 -14.76 5.87 17.74
C ALA A 45 -15.47 7.18 17.31
N ALA A 46 -15.80 7.36 16.03
CA ALA A 46 -16.54 8.54 15.55
C ALA A 46 -18.08 8.40 15.59
N ALA A 47 -18.63 7.51 16.43
CA ALA A 47 -20.07 7.24 16.47
C ALA A 47 -20.60 7.11 17.91
N ALA A 48 -20.48 8.15 18.73
CA ALA A 48 -21.21 8.20 20.01
C ALA A 48 -21.29 9.59 20.64
N VAL A 49 -21.88 10.59 19.97
CA VAL A 49 -22.47 11.74 20.70
C VAL A 49 -23.71 12.22 19.97
N LEU A 50 -24.89 11.91 20.51
CA LEU A 50 -26.04 12.81 20.63
C LEU A 50 -27.07 12.09 21.52
N ALA A 51 -27.00 12.34 22.82
CA ALA A 51 -28.01 11.94 23.78
C ALA A 51 -28.45 13.17 24.57
N ALA A 52 -29.61 13.75 24.22
CA ALA A 52 -30.44 14.54 25.13
C ALA A 52 -31.85 14.79 24.53
N GLY A 53 -32.88 14.28 25.21
CA GLY A 53 -34.31 14.68 25.14
C GLY A 53 -35.11 14.08 23.97
N VAL A 54 -36.30 13.48 24.10
CA VAL A 54 -37.34 13.50 25.14
C VAL A 54 -38.07 12.15 25.13
N ALA A 55 -38.53 11.70 26.30
CA ALA A 55 -39.23 10.44 26.53
C ALA A 55 -40.65 10.38 25.94
N VAL A 56 -41.00 9.25 25.33
CA VAL A 56 -42.38 8.71 25.27
C VAL A 56 -42.30 7.16 25.38
N PRO A 57 -43.03 6.51 26.31
CA PRO A 57 -42.97 5.05 26.48
C PRO A 57 -44.19 4.37 25.85
N VAL A 58 -44.02 3.45 24.89
CA VAL A 58 -45.05 2.43 24.57
C VAL A 58 -44.41 1.12 24.06
N LEU A 59 -44.42 0.12 24.93
CA LEU A 59 -44.70 -1.31 24.74
C LEU A 59 -44.41 -1.98 23.38
N GLY A 60 -43.45 -2.91 23.41
CA GLY A 60 -43.61 -4.30 22.92
C GLY A 60 -43.46 -4.58 21.43
N SER A 61 -42.29 -5.07 21.01
CA SER A 61 -42.18 -6.18 20.04
C SER A 61 -40.72 -6.68 19.92
N THR A 62 -40.60 -8.01 19.95
CA THR A 62 -39.53 -8.88 19.45
C THR A 62 -38.21 -8.24 19.00
N GLY A 63 -37.13 -8.60 19.69
CA GLY A 63 -35.76 -8.19 19.37
C GLY A 63 -35.31 -8.61 17.98
N ALA A 64 -35.38 -7.69 17.04
CA ALA A 64 -34.44 -7.58 15.94
C ALA A 64 -33.36 -6.58 16.38
N GLY A 65 -32.17 -7.08 16.73
CA GLY A 65 -31.01 -6.20 16.86
C GLY A 65 -30.76 -5.47 15.53
N PRO A 66 -30.14 -4.28 15.55
CA PRO A 66 -29.80 -3.59 14.31
C PRO A 66 -28.94 -4.54 13.46
N ALA A 67 -29.46 -4.89 12.28
CA ALA A 67 -28.72 -5.63 11.30
C ALA A 67 -27.41 -4.89 11.06
N LYS A 68 -26.28 -5.58 11.24
CA LYS A 68 -25.00 -5.10 10.71
C LYS A 68 -25.24 -4.70 9.25
N PRO A 69 -24.70 -3.57 8.76
CA PRO A 69 -24.74 -3.29 7.34
C PRO A 69 -24.14 -4.50 6.63
N GLU A 70 -24.99 -5.20 5.89
CA GLU A 70 -24.63 -6.35 5.10
C GLU A 70 -23.65 -5.84 4.06
N ARG A 71 -22.37 -6.23 4.20
CA ARG A 71 -21.32 -5.85 3.24
C ARG A 71 -21.85 -6.19 1.85
N ALA A 72 -21.95 -5.18 0.99
CA ALA A 72 -22.46 -5.36 -0.36
C ALA A 72 -21.78 -6.58 -1.03
N PRO A 73 -22.56 -7.46 -1.68
CA PRO A 73 -22.02 -8.68 -2.26
C PRO A 73 -20.95 -8.34 -3.31
N VAL A 74 -19.80 -9.02 -3.20
CA VAL A 74 -18.71 -8.94 -4.17
C VAL A 74 -19.17 -9.56 -5.48
N LEU A 75 -18.81 -8.96 -6.62
CA LEU A 75 -19.10 -9.52 -7.94
C LEU A 75 -18.51 -10.92 -8.08
N ALA A 76 -19.37 -11.88 -8.45
CA ALA A 76 -18.95 -13.19 -8.89
C ALA A 76 -18.48 -13.09 -10.35
N GLY A 77 -17.20 -13.36 -10.59
CA GLY A 77 -16.64 -13.43 -11.94
C GLY A 77 -16.74 -14.83 -12.53
N VAL A 78 -16.69 -14.90 -13.86
CA VAL A 78 -16.64 -16.15 -14.63
C VAL A 78 -15.20 -16.40 -15.06
N PRO A 79 -14.53 -17.46 -14.57
CA PRO A 79 -13.20 -17.83 -15.05
C PRO A 79 -13.21 -18.14 -16.56
N ASP A 80 -12.13 -17.81 -17.25
CA ASP A 80 -11.89 -18.26 -18.62
C ASP A 80 -10.70 -19.24 -18.62
N ASP A 81 -11.03 -20.54 -18.60
CA ASP A 81 -10.03 -21.61 -18.53
C ASP A 81 -9.17 -21.71 -19.80
N ALA A 82 -9.63 -21.17 -20.94
CA ALA A 82 -8.84 -21.15 -22.16
C ALA A 82 -7.64 -20.21 -22.07
N PHE A 83 -7.68 -19.22 -21.17
CA PHE A 83 -6.66 -18.19 -21.05
C PHE A 83 -5.29 -18.73 -20.64
N THR A 84 -5.22 -19.76 -19.80
CA THR A 84 -3.94 -20.37 -19.38
C THR A 84 -3.20 -21.04 -20.54
N SER A 85 -3.89 -21.32 -21.65
CA SER A 85 -3.30 -21.83 -22.89
C SER A 85 -2.92 -20.73 -23.88
N SER A 86 -3.13 -19.45 -23.52
CA SER A 86 -2.75 -18.32 -24.36
C SER A 86 -1.23 -18.08 -24.39
N GLY A 87 -0.78 -17.20 -25.28
CA GLY A 87 0.63 -16.84 -25.37
C GLY A 87 1.10 -16.04 -24.15
N PRO A 88 2.40 -16.12 -23.79
CA PRO A 88 2.97 -15.27 -22.76
C PRO A 88 2.91 -13.80 -23.17
N LYS A 89 2.89 -12.90 -22.18
CA LYS A 89 2.98 -11.45 -22.37
C LYS A 89 4.19 -10.92 -21.60
N TYR A 90 5.08 -10.23 -22.30
CA TYR A 90 6.36 -9.73 -21.76
C TYR A 90 7.21 -10.80 -21.06
N GLY A 91 7.15 -12.06 -21.51
CA GLY A 91 7.89 -13.17 -20.91
C GLY A 91 7.16 -13.86 -19.74
N MET A 92 6.08 -13.26 -19.23
CA MET A 92 5.25 -13.86 -18.18
C MET A 92 4.19 -14.79 -18.77
N ALA A 93 4.00 -15.95 -18.13
CA ALA A 93 3.00 -16.93 -18.54
C ALA A 93 1.58 -16.48 -18.11
N PRO A 94 0.54 -16.78 -18.90
CA PRO A 94 -0.84 -16.50 -18.48
C PRO A 94 -1.23 -17.39 -17.30
N LEU A 95 -1.66 -16.76 -16.22
CA LEU A 95 -2.05 -17.43 -14.98
C LEU A 95 -3.57 -17.62 -14.89
N ARG A 96 -4.34 -16.55 -15.16
CA ARG A 96 -5.81 -16.58 -15.02
C ARG A 96 -6.47 -15.41 -15.73
N GLU A 97 -7.63 -15.66 -16.34
CA GLU A 97 -8.58 -14.61 -16.71
C GLU A 97 -9.90 -14.78 -15.94
N VAL A 98 -10.47 -13.68 -15.48
CA VAL A 98 -11.81 -13.64 -14.89
C VAL A 98 -12.61 -12.54 -15.56
N ARG A 99 -13.80 -12.88 -16.05
CA ARG A 99 -14.72 -11.97 -16.74
C ARG A 99 -15.87 -11.56 -15.84
N TYR A 100 -16.30 -10.32 -15.98
CA TYR A 100 -17.39 -9.71 -15.23
C TYR A 100 -18.36 -9.03 -16.19
N SER A 101 -19.64 -8.97 -15.81
CA SER A 101 -20.73 -8.39 -16.62
C SER A 101 -21.36 -7.13 -16.02
N SER A 102 -20.81 -6.64 -14.91
CA SER A 102 -21.29 -5.45 -14.23
C SER A 102 -20.13 -4.58 -13.74
N ILE A 103 -20.35 -3.26 -13.75
CA ILE A 103 -19.48 -2.22 -13.22
C ILE A 103 -20.11 -1.60 -11.96
N VAL A 104 -19.37 -0.73 -11.25
CA VAL A 104 -19.82 -0.03 -10.01
C VAL A 104 -20.08 -1.00 -8.84
N ARG A 105 -19.40 -2.15 -8.86
CA ARG A 105 -19.34 -3.10 -7.74
C ARG A 105 -17.93 -3.64 -7.60
N LYS A 106 -17.57 -3.98 -6.36
CA LYS A 106 -16.28 -4.57 -6.03
C LYS A 106 -16.21 -6.01 -6.53
N ALA A 107 -15.23 -6.31 -7.37
CA ALA A 107 -14.76 -7.66 -7.64
C ALA A 107 -13.61 -7.99 -6.68
N ARG A 108 -13.56 -9.24 -6.21
CA ARG A 108 -12.41 -9.77 -5.46
C ARG A 108 -11.61 -10.64 -6.40
N VAL A 109 -10.35 -10.27 -6.61
CA VAL A 109 -9.43 -11.02 -7.46
C VAL A 109 -8.44 -11.73 -6.55
N THR A 110 -8.32 -13.05 -6.74
CA THR A 110 -7.39 -13.90 -6.00
C THR A 110 -6.61 -14.76 -6.99
N TYR A 111 -5.29 -14.79 -6.82
CA TYR A 111 -4.36 -15.58 -7.63
C TYR A 111 -3.13 -15.96 -6.79
N THR A 112 -2.35 -16.91 -7.29
CA THR A 112 -1.08 -17.33 -6.69
C THR A 112 0.02 -17.14 -7.73
N PRO A 113 0.97 -16.21 -7.53
CA PRO A 113 2.06 -15.97 -8.48
C PRO A 113 2.91 -17.22 -8.69
N THR A 114 3.39 -17.40 -9.92
CA THR A 114 4.29 -18.48 -10.33
C THR A 114 5.71 -17.97 -10.61
N GLY A 115 5.99 -16.71 -10.29
CA GLY A 115 7.29 -16.08 -10.41
C GLY A 115 7.34 -14.76 -9.65
N PRO A 116 8.46 -14.03 -9.72
CA PRO A 116 8.70 -12.81 -8.94
C PRO A 116 7.87 -11.61 -9.41
N ASP A 117 7.42 -11.63 -10.67
CA ASP A 117 6.61 -10.58 -11.26
C ASP A 117 5.19 -11.06 -11.53
N THR A 118 4.24 -10.15 -11.31
CA THR A 118 2.87 -10.30 -11.80
C THR A 118 2.47 -9.03 -12.54
N MET A 119 1.88 -9.24 -13.72
CA MET A 119 1.19 -8.18 -14.46
C MET A 119 -0.31 -8.50 -14.45
N VAL A 120 -1.08 -7.49 -14.07
CA VAL A 120 -2.53 -7.51 -14.09
C VAL A 120 -3.01 -6.56 -15.19
N GLU A 121 -3.70 -7.11 -16.19
CA GLU A 121 -4.27 -6.36 -17.30
C GLU A 121 -5.79 -6.31 -17.14
N TYR A 122 -6.36 -5.12 -17.24
CA TYR A 122 -7.80 -4.89 -17.27
C TYR A 122 -8.24 -4.53 -18.67
N ARG A 123 -9.31 -5.18 -19.12
CA ARG A 123 -9.93 -4.91 -20.41
C ARG A 123 -11.39 -4.55 -20.21
N CYS A 124 -11.84 -3.50 -20.88
CA CYS A 124 -13.18 -2.95 -20.73
C CYS A 124 -13.81 -2.83 -22.10
N ASP A 125 -15.08 -3.23 -22.22
CA ASP A 125 -15.80 -3.13 -23.50
C ASP A 125 -16.31 -1.70 -23.79
N ALA A 126 -16.09 -0.77 -22.87
CA ALA A 126 -16.44 0.64 -23.02
C ALA A 126 -15.45 1.51 -22.24
N PRO A 127 -15.21 2.77 -22.67
CA PRO A 127 -14.34 3.71 -21.97
C PRO A 127 -14.74 3.87 -20.50
N SER A 128 -13.85 3.48 -19.61
CA SER A 128 -14.07 3.37 -18.16
C SER A 128 -12.79 3.71 -17.40
N LYS A 129 -12.89 3.90 -16.08
CA LYS A 129 -11.74 3.84 -15.18
C LYS A 129 -11.79 2.58 -14.33
N VAL A 130 -10.63 1.99 -14.09
CA VAL A 130 -10.45 0.88 -13.16
C VAL A 130 -9.76 1.40 -11.92
N TYR A 131 -10.26 0.99 -10.76
CA TYR A 131 -9.66 1.26 -9.46
C TYR A 131 -9.35 -0.03 -8.73
N GLU A 132 -8.12 -0.16 -8.24
CA GLU A 132 -7.62 -1.26 -7.44
C GLU A 132 -7.38 -0.83 -6.00
N VAL A 133 -7.89 -1.61 -5.04
CA VAL A 133 -7.52 -1.49 -3.63
C VAL A 133 -6.42 -2.49 -3.33
N LEU A 134 -5.20 -1.97 -3.13
CA LEU A 134 -4.00 -2.77 -2.90
C LEU A 134 -3.97 -3.41 -1.50
N PRO A 135 -3.25 -4.53 -1.31
CA PRO A 135 -2.95 -5.09 0.01
C PRO A 135 -2.14 -4.08 0.85
N GLY A 136 -2.83 -3.25 1.63
CA GLY A 136 -2.24 -2.09 2.32
C GLY A 136 -3.16 -0.86 2.35
N GLY A 137 -4.26 -0.88 1.58
CA GLY A 137 -5.28 0.19 1.60
C GLY A 137 -4.99 1.36 0.68
N GLY A 138 -3.95 1.28 -0.16
CA GLY A 138 -3.74 2.22 -1.25
C GLY A 138 -4.75 2.03 -2.39
N LEU A 139 -5.11 3.13 -3.05
CA LEU A 139 -5.90 3.14 -4.27
C LEU A 139 -4.97 3.37 -5.47
N SER A 140 -5.03 2.49 -6.45
CA SER A 140 -4.42 2.69 -7.78
C SER A 140 -5.52 2.72 -8.82
N GLY A 141 -5.33 3.41 -9.94
CA GLY A 141 -6.30 3.37 -11.02
C GLY A 141 -5.80 3.94 -12.33
N GLY A 142 -6.52 3.63 -13.40
CA GLY A 142 -6.20 4.07 -14.74
C GLY A 142 -7.37 3.90 -15.71
N GLY A 143 -7.24 4.52 -16.87
CA GLY A 143 -8.21 4.42 -17.96
C GLY A 143 -8.15 3.04 -18.63
N CYS A 144 -9.31 2.57 -19.09
CA CYS A 144 -9.48 1.28 -19.75
C CYS A 144 -10.57 1.46 -20.81
N ASP A 145 -10.32 1.11 -22.06
CA ASP A 145 -11.28 1.20 -23.14
C ASP A 145 -11.22 -0.02 -24.08
N GLU A 146 -12.00 -0.01 -25.17
CA GLU A 146 -12.09 -1.16 -26.08
C GLU A 146 -10.76 -1.46 -26.80
N ASN A 147 -9.94 -0.43 -27.02
CA ASN A 147 -8.66 -0.50 -27.73
C ASN A 147 -7.44 -0.39 -26.80
N ASP A 148 -7.65 0.03 -25.54
CA ASP A 148 -6.61 0.26 -24.56
C ASP A 148 -6.87 -0.48 -23.25
N SER A 149 -5.82 -1.05 -22.67
CA SER A 149 -5.91 -1.80 -21.42
C SER A 149 -5.18 -1.06 -20.31
N PHE A 150 -5.76 -1.05 -19.12
CA PHE A 150 -5.01 -0.65 -17.94
C PHE A 150 -4.12 -1.80 -17.47
N GLU A 151 -2.83 -1.56 -17.32
CA GLU A 151 -1.86 -2.55 -16.86
C GLU A 151 -1.23 -2.14 -15.52
N GLY A 152 -1.38 -3.00 -14.52
CA GLY A 152 -0.70 -2.90 -13.23
C GLY A 152 0.45 -3.91 -13.15
N TYR A 153 1.64 -3.44 -12.76
CA TYR A 153 2.82 -4.28 -12.54
C TYR A 153 3.14 -4.33 -11.05
N ARG A 154 3.47 -5.52 -10.54
CA ARG A 154 3.70 -5.76 -9.12
C ARG A 154 4.72 -6.88 -8.91
N HIS A 155 5.46 -6.76 -7.80
CA HIS A 155 6.31 -7.84 -7.29
C HIS A 155 5.55 -8.55 -6.19
N ASP A 156 5.17 -9.79 -6.46
CA ASP A 156 4.49 -10.64 -5.50
C ASP A 156 5.41 -11.80 -5.10
N GLU A 157 5.20 -12.33 -3.89
CA GLU A 157 5.95 -13.50 -3.44
C GLU A 157 5.42 -14.76 -4.14
N GLU A 158 6.32 -15.49 -4.82
CA GLU A 158 5.98 -16.72 -5.52
C GLU A 158 5.34 -17.75 -4.58
N GLY A 159 4.24 -18.38 -5.04
CA GLY A 159 3.52 -19.39 -4.26
C GLY A 159 2.62 -18.84 -3.15
N VAL A 160 2.66 -17.53 -2.86
CA VAL A 160 1.80 -16.91 -1.83
C VAL A 160 0.55 -16.32 -2.48
N ALA A 161 -0.62 -16.75 -2.03
CA ALA A 161 -1.88 -16.25 -2.57
C ALA A 161 -2.06 -14.74 -2.30
N VAL A 162 -2.27 -13.97 -3.37
CA VAL A 162 -2.55 -12.53 -3.32
C VAL A 162 -4.04 -12.32 -3.54
N THR A 163 -4.63 -11.43 -2.74
CA THR A 163 -6.04 -11.02 -2.90
C THR A 163 -6.13 -9.51 -2.84
N TYR A 164 -6.82 -8.92 -3.82
CA TYR A 164 -7.10 -7.48 -3.88
C TYR A 164 -8.52 -7.25 -4.40
N GLN A 165 -9.00 -6.00 -4.32
CA GLN A 165 -10.31 -5.62 -4.85
C GLN A 165 -10.14 -4.71 -6.06
N ALA A 166 -11.00 -4.89 -7.06
CA ALA A 166 -11.09 -4.00 -8.22
C ALA A 166 -12.52 -3.52 -8.43
N VAL A 167 -12.67 -2.30 -8.94
CA VAL A 167 -13.96 -1.71 -9.33
C VAL A 167 -13.76 -1.00 -10.66
N VAL A 168 -14.68 -1.19 -11.58
CA VAL A 168 -14.78 -0.39 -12.80
C VAL A 168 -15.86 0.66 -12.62
N VAL A 169 -15.59 1.90 -13.01
CA VAL A 169 -16.52 3.04 -12.96
C VAL A 169 -16.53 3.77 -14.31
N PRO A 170 -17.57 4.57 -14.61
CA PRO A 170 -17.58 5.44 -15.79
C PRO A 170 -16.35 6.34 -15.86
N LEU A 171 -15.91 6.67 -17.08
CA LEU A 171 -14.66 7.40 -17.34
C LEU A 171 -14.60 8.79 -16.69
N ASP A 172 -15.74 9.46 -16.55
CA ASP A 172 -15.88 10.80 -15.98
C ASP A 172 -15.79 10.82 -14.45
N VAL A 173 -15.82 9.65 -13.80
CA VAL A 173 -15.69 9.53 -12.35
C VAL A 173 -14.21 9.59 -11.98
N ASP A 174 -13.84 10.44 -11.02
CA ASP A 174 -12.47 10.55 -10.53
C ASP A 174 -12.42 10.38 -9.01
N LEU A 175 -11.91 9.23 -8.58
CA LEU A 175 -11.79 8.82 -7.18
C LEU A 175 -10.33 8.87 -6.76
N ARG A 176 -10.09 9.43 -5.58
CA ARG A 176 -8.74 9.72 -5.04
C ARG A 176 -8.40 8.87 -3.83
N SER A 177 -9.38 8.23 -3.20
CA SER A 177 -9.18 7.43 -2.01
C SER A 177 -10.07 6.18 -1.98
N VAL A 178 -9.67 5.19 -1.18
CA VAL A 178 -10.50 3.99 -0.94
C VAL A 178 -11.85 4.37 -0.30
N ALA A 179 -11.88 5.40 0.56
CA ALA A 179 -13.12 5.87 1.16
C ALA A 179 -14.08 6.48 0.14
N GLU A 180 -13.57 7.24 -0.84
CA GLU A 180 -14.38 7.75 -1.95
C GLU A 180 -14.89 6.62 -2.85
N LEU A 181 -14.06 5.61 -3.13
CA LEU A 181 -14.48 4.43 -3.86
C LEU A 181 -15.60 3.68 -3.15
N ASP A 182 -15.45 3.48 -1.83
CA ASP A 182 -16.43 2.77 -1.01
C ASP A 182 -17.76 3.52 -0.98
N ARG A 183 -17.72 4.84 -0.75
CA ARG A 183 -18.89 5.71 -0.83
C ARG A 183 -19.55 5.65 -2.21
N TYR A 184 -18.76 5.74 -3.28
CA TYR A 184 -19.28 5.70 -4.65
C TYR A 184 -20.01 4.38 -4.93
N VAL A 185 -19.43 3.23 -4.54
CA VAL A 185 -20.04 1.90 -4.72
C VAL A 185 -21.30 1.72 -3.86
N GLU A 186 -21.36 2.32 -2.67
CA GLU A 186 -22.53 2.28 -1.79
C GLU A 186 -23.68 3.15 -2.32
N GLU A 187 -23.38 4.34 -2.84
CA GLU A 187 -24.37 5.30 -3.33
C GLU A 187 -24.91 4.95 -4.73
N HIS A 188 -24.16 4.17 -5.51
CA HIS A 188 -24.53 3.84 -6.88
C HIS A 188 -24.92 2.36 -7.02
N SER A 189 -25.95 2.12 -7.83
CA SER A 189 -26.35 0.76 -8.20
C SER A 189 -25.38 0.17 -9.22
N PRO A 190 -25.19 -1.17 -9.25
CA PRO A 190 -24.40 -1.80 -10.30
C PRO A 190 -25.00 -1.48 -11.66
N ALA A 191 -24.17 -1.12 -12.63
CA ALA A 191 -24.59 -0.93 -14.01
C ALA A 191 -24.12 -2.10 -14.88
N PRO A 192 -24.82 -2.41 -15.99
CA PRO A 192 -24.32 -3.35 -16.99
C PRO A 192 -22.99 -2.84 -17.57
N GLY A 193 -22.02 -3.73 -17.72
CA GLY A 193 -20.75 -3.41 -18.36
C GLY A 193 -19.79 -4.59 -18.29
N ARG A 194 -19.25 -4.97 -19.45
CA ARG A 194 -18.36 -6.12 -19.57
C ARG A 194 -16.92 -5.67 -19.41
N TRP A 195 -16.19 -6.41 -18.58
CA TRP A 195 -14.77 -6.22 -18.37
C TRP A 195 -14.11 -7.52 -17.91
N SER A 196 -12.80 -7.63 -18.06
CA SER A 196 -12.04 -8.78 -17.59
C SER A 196 -10.74 -8.38 -16.92
N VAL A 197 -10.26 -9.28 -16.07
CA VAL A 197 -8.97 -9.20 -15.40
C VAL A 197 -8.13 -10.37 -15.90
N ARG A 198 -7.01 -10.07 -16.53
CA ARG A 198 -6.02 -11.03 -17.01
C ARG A 198 -4.78 -10.93 -16.16
N ILE A 199 -4.30 -12.06 -15.69
CA ILE A 199 -3.17 -12.13 -14.77
C ILE A 199 -2.09 -12.96 -15.43
N TYR A 200 -0.90 -12.39 -15.52
CA TYR A 200 0.29 -13.04 -16.01
C TYR A 200 1.33 -13.06 -14.89
N SER A 201 2.09 -14.15 -14.75
CA SER A 201 3.14 -14.26 -13.74
C SER A 201 4.36 -14.99 -14.27
N GLY A 202 5.54 -14.61 -13.81
CA GLY A 202 6.81 -15.16 -14.26
C GLY A 202 7.94 -14.15 -14.17
N GLU A 203 9.01 -14.37 -14.94
CA GLU A 203 10.02 -13.34 -15.18
C GLU A 203 9.49 -12.33 -16.18
N CYS A 204 9.59 -11.03 -15.86
CA CYS A 204 9.19 -10.00 -16.79
C CYS A 204 10.36 -9.38 -17.54
N THR A 205 10.20 -9.28 -18.86
CA THR A 205 11.20 -8.73 -19.79
C THR A 205 10.92 -7.29 -20.22
N ALA A 206 9.77 -6.72 -19.85
CA ALA A 206 9.42 -5.34 -20.18
C ALA A 206 10.12 -4.34 -19.25
N GLU A 207 10.47 -3.16 -19.78
CA GLU A 207 11.05 -2.06 -18.98
C GLU A 207 10.10 -1.60 -17.85
N ALA A 208 8.79 -1.77 -18.04
CA ALA A 208 7.79 -1.46 -17.03
C ALA A 208 7.95 -2.32 -15.76
N CYS A 209 8.40 -3.56 -15.89
CA CYS A 209 8.70 -4.45 -14.77
C CYS A 209 10.07 -4.18 -14.14
N SER A 210 11.01 -3.67 -14.94
CA SER A 210 12.32 -3.21 -14.46
C SER A 210 12.23 -1.96 -13.58
N LYS A 211 11.05 -1.33 -13.51
CA LYS A 211 10.74 -0.22 -12.60
C LYS A 211 9.87 -0.76 -11.46
N PRO A 212 10.44 -1.38 -10.42
CA PRO A 212 9.71 -1.48 -9.17
C PRO A 212 9.40 -0.03 -8.76
N SER A 213 8.12 0.34 -8.68
CA SER A 213 7.74 1.31 -7.63
C SER A 213 7.87 0.48 -6.37
N PRO A 214 8.99 0.56 -5.63
CA PRO A 214 9.22 -0.39 -4.58
C PRO A 214 8.25 0.01 -3.47
N ALA A 215 7.31 -0.88 -3.15
CA ALA A 215 6.82 -0.90 -1.78
C ALA A 215 8.07 -0.87 -0.87
N PRO A 216 8.16 0.08 0.07
CA PRO A 216 9.35 0.28 0.86
C PRO A 216 9.76 -1.03 1.53
N ARG A 217 10.88 -1.62 1.08
CA ARG A 217 11.40 -2.85 1.68
C ARG A 217 12.01 -2.46 3.04
N PRO A 218 11.80 -3.24 4.11
CA PRO A 218 12.59 -3.12 5.33
C PRO A 218 14.06 -3.38 4.96
N GLY A 219 14.85 -2.31 4.80
CA GLY A 219 16.12 -2.37 4.08
C GLY A 219 17.32 -2.41 5.01
N SER A 220 18.25 -3.35 4.81
CA SER A 220 19.57 -3.36 5.46
C SER A 220 20.32 -2.03 5.28
N ARG A 221 21.26 -1.70 6.18
CA ARG A 221 22.13 -0.51 6.06
C ARG A 221 22.68 -0.37 4.64
N VAL A 222 22.46 0.78 3.99
CA VAL A 222 23.06 1.10 2.69
C VAL A 222 24.58 1.16 2.88
N LYS A 223 25.33 0.33 2.16
CA LYS A 223 26.80 0.27 2.18
C LYS A 223 27.34 0.51 0.78
N GLY A 224 28.49 1.17 0.68
CA GLY A 224 29.22 1.33 -0.58
C GLY A 224 28.63 2.34 -1.57
N LEU A 225 27.57 3.08 -1.19
CA LEU A 225 27.04 4.18 -1.99
C LEU A 225 27.43 5.52 -1.36
N GLU A 226 27.78 6.48 -2.21
CA GLU A 226 28.02 7.87 -1.81
C GLU A 226 26.72 8.51 -1.34
N ARG A 227 26.73 9.18 -0.19
CA ARG A 227 25.57 9.92 0.30
C ARG A 227 25.57 11.33 -0.30
N LEU A 228 24.53 11.64 -1.06
CA LEU A 228 24.33 12.90 -1.75
C LEU A 228 23.68 13.97 -0.85
N ALA A 229 22.72 13.55 -0.03
CA ALA A 229 22.01 14.46 0.88
C ALA A 229 21.49 13.73 2.11
N GLU A 230 21.16 14.51 3.14
CA GLU A 230 20.58 14.02 4.38
C GLU A 230 19.64 15.08 4.96
N ALA A 231 18.49 14.64 5.46
CA ALA A 231 17.57 15.47 6.22
C ALA A 231 17.11 14.74 7.48
N ARG A 232 16.85 15.49 8.55
CA ARG A 232 16.34 14.99 9.82
C ARG A 232 15.29 15.93 10.36
N GLY A 233 14.39 15.42 11.18
CA GLY A 233 13.37 16.26 11.80
C GLY A 233 12.54 15.55 12.84
N VAL A 234 11.52 16.29 13.28
CA VAL A 234 10.40 15.77 14.05
C VAL A 234 9.20 15.60 13.12
N PRO A 235 8.30 14.64 13.37
CA PRO A 235 7.06 14.46 12.60
C PRO A 235 6.07 15.58 12.91
N ASP A 236 6.19 16.70 12.21
CA ASP A 236 5.37 17.90 12.39
C ASP A 236 4.42 18.16 11.20
N GLY A 237 4.36 17.23 10.24
CA GLY A 237 3.55 17.35 9.03
C GLY A 237 4.01 18.46 8.07
N ARG A 238 5.14 19.14 8.32
CA ARG A 238 5.64 20.17 7.41
C ARG A 238 6.52 19.54 6.34
N GLY A 239 6.31 19.97 5.08
CA GLY A 239 7.17 19.61 3.97
C GLY A 239 8.60 20.13 4.17
N ARG A 240 9.57 19.25 3.96
CA ARG A 240 11.01 19.60 3.94
C ARG A 240 11.61 19.26 2.60
N THR A 241 12.06 20.28 1.88
CA THR A 241 12.76 20.12 0.62
C THR A 241 14.19 19.63 0.85
N VAL A 242 14.60 18.59 0.12
CA VAL A 242 15.95 18.05 0.08
C VAL A 242 16.45 18.13 -1.35
N SER A 243 17.47 18.98 -1.57
CA SER A 243 18.08 19.19 -2.89
C SER A 243 19.41 18.44 -2.99
N PHE A 244 19.69 17.86 -4.15
CA PHE A 244 20.96 17.18 -4.46
C PHE A 244 21.27 17.21 -5.95
N VAL A 245 22.51 16.89 -6.33
CA VAL A 245 22.93 16.70 -7.72
C VAL A 245 23.42 15.26 -7.86
N PRO A 246 22.69 14.39 -8.59
CA PRO A 246 23.08 12.99 -8.72
C PRO A 246 24.19 12.81 -9.75
N SER A 247 25.14 11.93 -9.46
CA SER A 247 26.17 11.48 -10.41
C SER A 247 25.72 10.27 -11.23
N GLY A 248 24.78 9.47 -10.70
CA GLY A 248 24.21 8.29 -11.34
C GLY A 248 22.86 8.54 -12.01
N ARG A 249 22.34 7.51 -12.70
CA ARG A 249 21.00 7.52 -13.33
C ARG A 249 19.88 7.18 -12.34
N SER A 250 20.24 6.84 -11.11
CA SER A 250 19.30 6.59 -10.03
C SER A 250 19.82 7.13 -8.70
N VAL A 251 18.91 7.31 -7.76
CA VAL A 251 19.25 7.48 -6.35
C VAL A 251 18.55 6.44 -5.51
N ARG A 252 19.18 6.12 -4.39
CA ARG A 252 18.58 5.31 -3.33
C ARG A 252 18.23 6.21 -2.16
N LEU A 253 16.96 6.24 -1.79
CA LEU A 253 16.47 6.91 -0.60
C LEU A 253 16.39 5.91 0.54
N ARG A 254 16.72 6.36 1.75
CA ARG A 254 16.50 5.61 2.98
C ARG A 254 15.77 6.48 3.98
N VAL A 255 14.51 6.15 4.25
CA VAL A 255 13.69 6.81 5.26
C VAL A 255 13.76 5.99 6.53
N THR A 256 14.17 6.60 7.64
CA THR A 256 14.14 6.01 8.98
C THR A 256 13.20 6.83 9.83
N CYS A 257 12.21 6.18 10.41
CA CYS A 257 11.28 6.78 11.36
C CYS A 257 11.59 6.23 12.75
N LEU A 258 11.55 7.04 13.79
CA LEU A 258 11.79 6.60 15.16
C LEU A 258 10.77 7.25 16.11
N ASP A 259 10.55 6.58 17.24
CA ASP A 259 10.07 7.19 18.48
C ASP A 259 8.75 7.97 18.43
N GLY A 260 7.84 7.74 17.48
CA GLY A 260 6.63 8.58 17.41
C GLY A 260 6.06 8.79 16.02
N ALA A 261 6.86 8.65 14.97
CA ALA A 261 6.39 8.76 13.60
C ALA A 261 5.56 7.55 13.15
N ALA A 262 4.49 7.78 12.37
CA ALA A 262 3.67 6.70 11.79
C ALA A 262 3.71 6.65 10.27
N LEU A 263 3.84 7.80 9.60
CA LEU A 263 3.79 7.89 8.15
C LEU A 263 4.82 8.89 7.64
N ALA A 264 5.53 8.54 6.59
CA ALA A 264 6.32 9.49 5.82
C ALA A 264 5.85 9.50 4.36
N LEU A 265 5.61 10.69 3.82
CA LEU A 265 5.30 10.93 2.42
C LEU A 265 6.54 11.51 1.75
N VAL A 266 7.04 10.85 0.72
CA VAL A 266 8.16 11.33 -0.09
C VAL A 266 7.61 11.77 -1.43
N ARG A 267 7.65 13.07 -1.70
CA ARG A 267 7.11 13.69 -2.91
C ARG A 267 8.23 14.08 -3.84
N TRP A 268 8.07 13.74 -5.11
CA TRP A 268 9.09 13.91 -6.14
C TRP A 268 8.39 13.96 -7.50
N GLY A 269 8.70 14.94 -8.36
CA GLY A 269 8.25 14.93 -9.76
C GLY A 269 6.74 14.66 -9.97
N GLY A 270 5.88 15.18 -9.09
CA GLY A 270 4.42 14.96 -9.11
C GLY A 270 3.94 13.60 -8.59
N ARG A 271 4.85 12.73 -8.12
CA ARG A 271 4.56 11.44 -7.49
C ARG A 271 4.74 11.53 -5.98
N THR A 272 4.00 10.71 -5.24
CA THR A 272 4.14 10.57 -3.79
C THR A 272 4.30 9.10 -3.42
N ASP A 273 5.43 8.77 -2.78
CA ASP A 273 5.66 7.46 -2.19
C ASP A 273 5.32 7.51 -0.70
N THR A 274 4.57 6.52 -0.23
CA THR A 274 4.14 6.43 1.16
C THR A 274 4.97 5.37 1.88
N VAL A 275 5.57 5.76 2.99
CA VAL A 275 6.38 4.90 3.86
C VAL A 275 5.69 4.77 5.21
N GLU A 276 5.22 3.56 5.51
CA GLU A 276 4.76 3.23 6.86
C GLU A 276 5.95 3.18 7.81
N CYS A 277 5.97 4.06 8.81
CA CYS A 277 7.11 4.20 9.71
C CYS A 277 7.34 2.96 10.58
N GLU A 278 6.33 2.11 10.78
CA GLU A 278 6.49 0.81 11.44
C GLU A 278 7.46 -0.12 10.67
N ALA A 279 7.44 -0.08 9.33
CA ALA A 279 8.38 -0.81 8.49
C ALA A 279 9.79 -0.18 8.49
N ALA A 280 9.90 1.09 8.88
CA ALA A 280 11.13 1.88 8.83
C ALA A 280 11.89 1.99 10.18
N GLU A 281 11.34 1.45 11.28
CA GLU A 281 11.75 1.76 12.67
C GLU A 281 13.17 1.32 13.09
N SER A 282 13.80 0.35 12.40
CA SER A 282 15.13 -0.16 12.80
C SER A 282 16.19 -0.12 11.70
N LEU A 283 15.79 -0.44 10.47
CA LEU A 283 16.70 -0.58 9.35
C LEU A 283 16.47 0.52 8.29
N GLY A 284 15.35 1.22 8.37
CA GLY A 284 14.90 2.20 7.39
C GLY A 284 14.23 1.52 6.19
N ALA A 285 13.24 2.19 5.64
CA ALA A 285 12.63 1.87 4.36
C ALA A 285 13.52 2.37 3.23
N VAL A 286 13.80 1.50 2.25
CA VAL A 286 14.62 1.85 1.09
C VAL A 286 13.73 2.00 -0.14
N LEU A 287 13.90 3.11 -0.85
CA LEU A 287 13.25 3.42 -2.12
C LEU A 287 14.32 3.71 -3.17
N ASP A 288 14.08 3.35 -4.42
CA ASP A 288 14.99 3.62 -5.53
C ASP A 288 14.26 4.45 -6.58
N HIS A 289 14.86 5.57 -7.01
CA HIS A 289 14.24 6.50 -7.94
C HIS A 289 15.15 6.81 -9.14
N PRO A 290 14.62 6.83 -10.37
CA PRO A 290 15.36 7.28 -11.54
C PRO A 290 15.56 8.80 -11.47
N VAL A 291 16.76 9.26 -11.83
CA VAL A 291 17.15 10.68 -11.82
C VAL A 291 17.97 11.02 -13.06
N ARG A 292 18.11 12.31 -13.36
CA ARG A 292 18.99 12.78 -14.44
C ARG A 292 20.37 13.16 -13.88
N PRO A 293 21.46 12.51 -14.31
CA PRO A 293 22.81 12.85 -13.86
C PRO A 293 23.14 14.32 -14.13
N GLY A 294 23.74 15.00 -13.15
CA GLY A 294 24.19 16.39 -13.26
C GLY A 294 23.08 17.44 -13.16
N GLU A 295 21.80 17.06 -13.14
CA GLU A 295 20.69 17.99 -12.96
C GLU A 295 20.34 18.14 -11.48
N ARG A 296 20.26 19.38 -11.00
CA ARG A 296 19.78 19.65 -9.64
C ARG A 296 18.37 19.09 -9.50
N THR A 297 18.22 18.29 -8.46
CA THR A 297 17.02 17.52 -8.21
C THR A 297 16.52 17.82 -6.81
N GLU A 298 15.21 17.94 -6.65
CA GLU A 298 14.57 18.27 -5.38
C GLU A 298 13.47 17.24 -5.08
N LEU A 299 13.45 16.77 -3.85
CA LEU A 299 12.34 16.01 -3.29
C LEU A 299 11.82 16.73 -2.06
N GLU A 300 10.57 16.47 -1.70
CA GLU A 300 9.98 16.91 -0.46
C GLU A 300 9.67 15.69 0.41
N ILE A 301 9.94 15.79 1.72
CA ILE A 301 9.51 14.80 2.70
C ILE A 301 8.59 15.44 3.73
N VAL A 302 7.46 14.80 3.97
CA VAL A 302 6.49 15.14 5.01
C VAL A 302 6.38 13.95 5.94
N VAL A 303 6.48 14.15 7.26
CA VAL A 303 6.39 13.04 8.23
C VAL A 303 5.34 13.36 9.27
N LEU A 304 4.42 12.42 9.48
CA LEU A 304 3.31 12.54 10.41
C LEU A 304 3.57 11.68 11.66
N PRO A 305 3.26 12.22 12.87
CA PRO A 305 3.35 11.47 14.10
C PRO A 305 2.22 10.43 14.18
N ALA A 306 2.37 9.43 15.04
CA ALA A 306 1.41 8.35 15.24
C ALA A 306 0.10 8.80 15.91
N ALA A 307 0.10 10.01 16.48
CA ALA A 307 -1.11 10.65 16.97
C ALA A 307 -1.96 11.25 15.84
N ALA A 308 -1.36 11.52 14.68
CA ALA A 308 -2.11 11.99 13.51
C ALA A 308 -2.94 10.85 12.91
N THR A 309 -4.11 11.19 12.38
CA THR A 309 -4.89 10.30 11.53
C THR A 309 -4.20 10.13 10.19
N ALA A 310 -4.48 9.03 9.48
CA ALA A 310 -4.03 8.90 8.10
C ALA A 310 -4.72 9.99 7.26
N PRO A 311 -3.97 10.81 6.49
CA PRO A 311 -4.56 11.91 5.74
C PRO A 311 -5.44 11.37 4.61
N ALA A 312 -6.57 12.03 4.34
CA ALA A 312 -7.51 11.64 3.30
C ALA A 312 -6.93 11.81 1.87
N SER A 313 -5.99 12.73 1.72
CA SER A 313 -5.19 12.96 0.51
C SER A 313 -3.71 13.17 0.88
N THR A 314 -2.80 12.91 -0.05
CA THR A 314 -1.36 13.11 0.19
C THR A 314 -0.88 14.53 -0.16
N ASP A 315 -1.79 15.47 -0.41
CA ASP A 315 -1.49 16.88 -0.66
C ASP A 315 -1.35 17.67 0.66
N ASP A 316 -1.00 18.96 0.58
CA ASP A 316 -0.78 19.79 1.76
C ASP A 316 -2.04 20.04 2.58
N ALA A 317 -3.21 20.08 1.94
CA ALA A 317 -4.47 20.29 2.63
C ALA A 317 -4.86 19.05 3.45
N GLY A 318 -4.76 17.86 2.85
CA GLY A 318 -5.03 16.60 3.55
C GLY A 318 -4.05 16.33 4.69
N VAL A 319 -2.79 16.71 4.53
CA VAL A 319 -1.80 16.64 5.62
C VAL A 319 -2.12 17.64 6.73
N ALA A 320 -2.48 18.88 6.40
CA ALA A 320 -2.81 19.90 7.40
C ALA A 320 -4.03 19.49 8.24
N GLU A 321 -5.06 18.94 7.60
CA GLU A 321 -6.25 18.40 8.27
C GLU A 321 -5.87 17.24 9.22
N ALA A 322 -5.03 16.30 8.77
CA ALA A 322 -4.57 15.18 9.60
C ALA A 322 -3.73 15.61 10.81
N MET A 323 -3.14 16.81 10.77
CA MET A 323 -2.30 17.38 11.82
C MET A 323 -3.07 18.29 12.79
N GLU A 324 -4.37 18.52 12.59
CA GLU A 324 -5.15 19.43 13.44
C GLU A 324 -5.18 18.94 14.90
N GLY A 325 -4.68 19.77 15.82
CA GLY A 325 -4.61 19.44 17.25
C GLY A 325 -3.60 18.35 17.62
N VAL A 326 -2.73 17.95 16.70
CA VAL A 326 -1.74 16.89 16.91
C VAL A 326 -0.39 17.48 17.32
N GLU A 327 0.14 17.05 18.46
CA GLU A 327 1.50 17.41 18.88
C GLU A 327 2.54 16.57 18.13
N PRO A 328 3.62 17.19 17.60
CA PRO A 328 4.73 16.46 17.00
C PRO A 328 5.40 15.52 18.03
N ASP A 329 5.61 14.26 17.65
CA ASP A 329 6.29 13.27 18.49
C ASP A 329 7.18 12.34 17.65
N GLY A 330 8.35 12.00 18.19
CA GLY A 330 9.36 11.15 17.54
C GLY A 330 10.38 11.89 16.69
N THR A 331 11.15 11.11 15.93
CA THR A 331 12.18 11.64 15.03
C THR A 331 12.17 10.90 13.70
N TRP A 332 12.72 11.54 12.68
CA TRP A 332 12.91 10.89 11.39
C TRP A 332 14.22 11.33 10.75
N LYS A 333 14.69 10.50 9.82
CA LYS A 333 15.85 10.76 8.98
C LYS A 333 15.60 10.27 7.56
N LEU A 334 15.90 11.11 6.58
CA LEU A 334 16.01 10.75 5.17
C LEU A 334 17.48 10.83 4.75
N GLU A 335 17.98 9.78 4.10
CA GLU A 335 19.30 9.74 3.49
C GLU A 335 19.14 9.49 1.99
N VAL A 336 19.86 10.25 1.15
CA VAL A 336 19.86 10.11 -0.31
C VAL A 336 21.24 9.63 -0.74
N PHE A 337 21.32 8.55 -1.51
CA PHE A 337 22.56 7.96 -1.98
C PHE A 337 22.62 7.88 -3.51
N ALA A 338 23.80 8.09 -4.08
CA ALA A 338 24.05 7.92 -5.51
C ALA A 338 23.97 6.42 -5.89
N ARG A 339 23.34 6.11 -7.02
CA ARG A 339 23.24 4.74 -7.54
C ARG A 339 23.36 4.66 -9.06
#